data_AF-A0A950PDR8-F1
#
_entry.id   AF-A0A950PDR8-F1
#
_cell.length_a   1.000
_cell.length_b   1.000
_cell.length_c   1.000
_cell.angle_alpha   90.00
_cell.angle_beta   90.00
_cell.angle_gamma   90.00
#
_symmetry.space_group_name_H-M   'P 1'
#
loop_
_entity.id
_entity.type
_entity.pdbx_description
1 polymer ?
#
loop_
_entity_poly.entity_id
_entity_poly.type
_entity_poly.pdbx_seq_one_letter_code
_entity_poly.pdbx_strand_id
1 'polypeptide(L)'
;RAVGDRMTVMLDSGVRRGADILIAMCLGAQFCFFGRPTLYGAVAGGLPGVKKAIDIFRGEIDLVMGQIGCASLDQLGPDFLWNDDWPRNR
;
A
#
# COMPACT_ATOMS: atom_id res chain seq x y z
N ARG A 1 -11.37 -11.74 10.59
CA ARG A 1 -9.94 -11.40 10.85
C ARG A 1 -9.38 -12.41 11.85
N ALA A 2 -8.26 -13.07 11.56
CA ALA A 2 -7.75 -14.18 12.39
C ALA A 2 -7.26 -13.75 13.79
N VAL A 3 -6.64 -12.57 13.89
CA VAL A 3 -6.04 -12.11 15.15
C VAL A 3 -6.86 -11.03 15.89
N GLY A 4 -7.84 -10.42 15.23
CA GLY A 4 -8.59 -9.29 15.79
C GLY A 4 -7.66 -8.14 16.18
N ASP A 5 -7.96 -7.46 17.30
CA ASP A 5 -7.15 -6.34 17.80
C ASP A 5 -6.06 -6.78 18.81
N ARG A 6 -5.77 -8.09 18.88
CA ARG A 6 -4.86 -8.66 19.88
C ARG A 6 -3.38 -8.44 19.57
N MET A 7 -3.05 -8.04 18.33
CA MET A 7 -1.68 -7.77 17.90
C MET A 7 -1.64 -6.86 16.68
N THR A 8 -0.53 -6.16 16.50
CA THR A 8 -0.27 -5.38 15.29
C THR A 8 0.11 -6.28 14.13
N VAL A 9 -0.64 -6.21 13.04
CA VAL A 9 -0.30 -6.92 11.80
C VAL A 9 0.53 -6.00 10.92
N MET A 10 1.69 -6.49 10.49
CA MET A 10 2.61 -5.78 9.59
C MET A 10 2.92 -6.65 8.38
N LEU A 11 3.21 -6.02 7.23
CA LEU A 11 3.57 -6.69 5.99
C LEU A 11 4.92 -6.19 5.45
N ASP A 12 5.74 -7.10 4.94
CA ASP A 12 6.92 -6.79 4.10
C ASP A 12 6.96 -7.80 2.95
N SER A 13 7.96 -7.64 2.08
CA SER A 13 8.21 -8.43 0.87
C SER A 13 7.21 -8.12 -0.25
N GLY A 14 7.73 -7.99 -1.46
CA GLY A 14 6.90 -7.81 -2.66
C GLY A 14 6.31 -6.42 -2.91
N VAL A 15 6.33 -5.47 -1.95
CA VAL A 15 5.78 -4.12 -2.15
C VAL A 15 6.56 -3.31 -3.21
N ARG A 16 5.94 -3.00 -4.34
CA ARG A 16 6.55 -2.25 -5.46
C ARG A 16 5.73 -1.05 -5.90
N ARG A 17 4.45 -0.97 -5.54
CA ARG A 17 3.53 0.11 -5.84
C ARG A 17 2.80 0.62 -4.60
N GLY A 18 2.28 1.85 -4.66
CA GLY A 18 1.36 2.38 -3.65
C GLY A 18 0.11 1.52 -3.47
N ALA A 19 -0.42 0.95 -4.57
CA ALA A 19 -1.56 0.04 -4.53
C ALA A 19 -1.29 -1.23 -3.69
N ASP A 20 -0.06 -1.76 -3.69
CA ASP A 20 0.28 -2.95 -2.89
C ASP A 20 0.14 -2.64 -1.39
N ILE A 21 0.55 -1.43 -0.98
CA ILE A 21 0.42 -0.94 0.41
C ILE A 21 -1.07 -0.80 0.77
N LEU A 22 -1.86 -0.18 -0.10
CA LEU A 22 -3.29 0.02 0.14
C LEU A 22 -4.06 -1.30 0.21
N ILE A 23 -3.77 -2.26 -0.66
CA ILE A 23 -4.36 -3.61 -0.62
C ILE A 23 -4.01 -4.29 0.71
N ALA A 24 -2.74 -4.24 1.13
CA ALA A 24 -2.31 -4.79 2.40
C ALA A 24 -3.06 -4.17 3.59
N MET A 25 -3.25 -2.85 3.57
CA MET A 25 -4.02 -2.13 4.59
C MET A 25 -5.50 -2.52 4.59
N CYS A 26 -6.14 -2.64 3.42
CA CYS A 26 -7.52 -3.15 3.29
C CYS A 26 -7.67 -4.58 3.84
N LEU A 27 -6.63 -5.41 3.71
CA LEU A 27 -6.56 -6.76 4.26
C LEU A 27 -6.25 -6.79 5.78
N GLY A 28 -5.94 -5.64 6.38
CA GLY A 28 -5.78 -5.46 7.83
C GLY A 28 -4.33 -5.25 8.30
N ALA A 29 -3.37 -5.01 7.41
CA ALA A 29 -2.04 -4.57 7.83
C ALA A 29 -2.07 -3.12 8.35
N GLN A 30 -1.38 -2.85 9.45
CA GLN A 30 -1.22 -1.50 10.00
C GLN A 30 0.06 -0.83 9.51
N PHE A 31 1.05 -1.61 9.09
CA PHE A 31 2.31 -1.12 8.53
C PHE A 31 2.74 -1.99 7.35
N CYS A 32 3.33 -1.34 6.34
CA CYS A 32 3.99 -2.00 5.22
C CYS A 32 5.45 -1.55 5.14
N PHE A 33 6.34 -2.47 4.83
CA PHE A 33 7.77 -2.20 4.63
C PHE A 33 8.20 -2.50 3.19
N PHE A 34 9.26 -1.85 2.74
CA PHE A 34 9.91 -2.12 1.47
C PHE A 34 11.41 -1.80 1.53
N GLY A 35 12.25 -2.81 1.27
CA GLY A 35 13.71 -2.64 1.27
C GLY A 35 14.30 -2.33 -0.11
N ARG A 36 14.04 -3.19 -1.10
CA ARG A 36 14.67 -3.08 -2.44
C ARG A 36 14.48 -1.70 -3.11
N PRO A 37 13.28 -1.07 -3.09
CA PRO A 37 13.11 0.24 -3.72
C PRO A 37 14.00 1.33 -3.12
N THR A 38 14.15 1.40 -1.79
CA THR A 38 15.02 2.38 -1.13
C THR A 38 16.48 2.06 -1.38
N LEU A 39 16.88 0.78 -1.37
CA LEU A 39 18.22 0.34 -1.76
C LEU A 39 18.57 0.76 -3.19
N TYR A 40 17.67 0.57 -4.15
CA TYR A 40 17.90 0.96 -5.54
C TYR A 40 18.02 2.49 -5.68
N GLY A 41 17.21 3.25 -4.94
CA GLY A 41 17.36 4.69 -4.83
C GLY A 41 18.74 5.09 -4.29
N ALA A 42 19.22 4.44 -3.23
CA ALA A 42 20.54 4.70 -2.66
C ALA A 42 21.67 4.43 -3.66
N VAL A 43 21.61 3.33 -4.39
CA VAL A 43 22.63 2.99 -5.41
C VAL A 43 22.60 3.95 -6.60
N ALA A 44 21.40 4.37 -7.02
CA ALA A 44 21.25 5.23 -8.20
C ALA A 44 21.60 6.70 -7.93
N GLY A 45 21.39 7.20 -6.71
CA GLY A 45 21.52 8.63 -6.43
C GLY A 45 21.73 8.99 -4.97
N GLY A 46 22.23 8.06 -4.14
CA GLY A 46 22.44 8.27 -2.72
C GLY A 46 21.16 8.65 -1.98
N LEU A 47 21.28 9.51 -0.97
CA LEU A 47 20.13 9.99 -0.18
C LEU A 47 19.03 10.65 -1.04
N PRO A 48 19.33 11.51 -2.04
CA PRO A 48 18.31 12.01 -2.98
C PRO A 48 17.54 10.90 -3.70
N GLY A 49 18.21 9.82 -4.10
CA GLY A 49 17.57 8.67 -4.75
C GLY A 49 16.67 7.88 -3.81
N VAL A 50 17.08 7.69 -2.54
CA VAL A 50 16.22 7.12 -1.49
C VAL A 50 14.95 7.97 -1.31
N LYS A 51 15.12 9.29 -1.16
CA LYS A 51 13.99 10.21 -1.03
C LYS A 51 13.06 10.12 -2.24
N LYS A 52 13.61 10.08 -3.46
CA LYS A 52 12.82 9.95 -4.68
C LYS A 52 12.00 8.66 -4.69
N ALA A 53 12.56 7.53 -4.25
CA ALA A 53 11.82 6.28 -4.13
C ALA A 53 10.63 6.41 -3.16
N ILE A 54 10.84 7.02 -1.99
CA ILE A 54 9.78 7.27 -1.00
C ILE A 54 8.70 8.22 -1.56
N ASP A 55 9.11 9.30 -2.23
CA ASP A 55 8.19 10.27 -2.84
C ASP A 55 7.33 9.63 -3.94
N ILE A 56 7.87 8.65 -4.70
CA ILE A 56 7.10 7.88 -5.68
C ILE A 56 5.99 7.08 -4.99
N PHE A 57 6.30 6.33 -3.92
CA PHE A 57 5.28 5.60 -3.17
C PHE A 57 4.21 6.54 -2.60
N ARG A 58 4.61 7.68 -2.04
CA ARG A 58 3.67 8.67 -1.52
C ARG A 58 2.73 9.17 -2.63
N GLY A 59 3.27 9.55 -3.78
CA GLY A 59 2.46 10.01 -4.91
C GLY A 59 1.52 8.93 -5.47
N GLU A 60 1.96 7.67 -5.51
CA GLU A 60 1.10 6.55 -5.92
C GLU A 60 -0.02 6.27 -4.90
N ILE A 61 0.26 6.38 -3.59
CA ILE A 61 -0.78 6.26 -2.55
C ILE A 61 -1.83 7.36 -2.73
N ASP A 62 -1.41 8.62 -2.84
CA ASP A 62 -2.32 9.76 -3.02
C ASP A 62 -3.18 9.60 -4.30
N LEU A 63 -2.55 9.17 -5.39
CA LEU A 63 -3.23 8.92 -6.66
C LEU A 63 -4.30 7.83 -6.53
N VAL A 64 -3.96 6.68 -5.95
CA VAL A 64 -4.90 5.55 -5.83
C VAL A 64 -6.04 5.89 -4.86
N MET A 65 -5.74 6.51 -3.72
CA MET A 65 -6.76 6.99 -2.77
C MET A 65 -7.76 7.95 -3.44
N GLY A 66 -7.26 8.89 -4.26
CA GLY A 66 -8.09 9.78 -5.05
C GLY A 66 -8.94 9.04 -6.11
N GLN A 67 -8.39 8.03 -6.77
CA GLN A 67 -9.10 7.23 -7.79
C GLN A 67 -10.22 6.37 -7.20
N ILE A 68 -10.01 5.80 -6.01
CA ILE A 68 -11.02 4.97 -5.34
C ILE A 68 -11.97 5.79 -4.46
N GLY A 69 -11.80 7.12 -4.39
CA GLY A 69 -12.64 8.00 -3.59
C GLY A 69 -12.48 7.83 -2.08
N CYS A 70 -11.32 7.38 -1.61
CA CYS A 70 -11.02 7.20 -0.20
C CYS A 70 -10.27 8.43 0.33
N ALA A 71 -10.82 9.10 1.33
CA ALA A 71 -10.28 10.38 1.81
C ALA A 71 -9.24 10.21 2.94
N SER A 72 -9.23 9.06 3.61
CA SER A 72 -8.29 8.78 4.70
C SER A 72 -7.99 7.29 4.84
N LEU A 73 -6.80 6.97 5.35
CA LEU A 73 -6.33 5.58 5.46
C LEU A 73 -7.18 4.74 6.43
N ASP A 74 -7.83 5.34 7.42
CA ASP A 74 -8.72 4.65 8.36
C ASP A 74 -10.04 4.19 7.74
N GLN A 75 -10.40 4.71 6.56
CA GLN A 75 -11.55 4.25 5.79
C GLN A 75 -11.23 3.00 4.97
N LEU A 76 -9.95 2.64 4.80
CA LEU A 76 -9.56 1.47 4.02
C LEU A 76 -10.10 0.18 4.66
N GLY A 77 -10.59 -0.71 3.80
CA GLY A 77 -11.22 -1.94 4.21
C GLY A 77 -11.58 -2.84 3.02
N PRO A 78 -12.22 -3.98 3.29
CA PRO A 78 -12.56 -4.97 2.28
C PRO A 78 -13.42 -4.44 1.13
N ASP A 79 -14.18 -3.36 1.32
CA ASP A 79 -15.05 -2.76 0.31
C ASP A 79 -14.26 -2.15 -0.87
N PHE A 80 -12.96 -1.88 -0.68
CA PHE A 80 -12.06 -1.43 -1.74
C PHE A 80 -11.37 -2.60 -2.47
N LEU A 81 -11.66 -3.84 -2.09
CA LEU A 81 -11.09 -5.03 -2.71
C LEU A 81 -12.11 -5.68 -3.64
N TRP A 82 -11.59 -6.33 -4.68
CA TRP A 82 -12.40 -7.17 -5.53
C TRP A 82 -13.01 -8.32 -4.72
N ASN A 83 -14.29 -8.60 -4.94
CA ASN A 83 -14.99 -9.78 -4.43
C ASN A 83 -15.69 -10.52 -5.59
N ASP A 84 -15.92 -11.82 -5.42
CA ASP A 84 -16.54 -12.65 -6.46
C ASP A 84 -18.01 -12.30 -6.73
N ASP A 85 -18.65 -11.61 -5.79
CA ASP A 85 -20.05 -11.17 -5.89
C ASP A 85 -20.20 -9.89 -6.74
N TRP A 86 -19.10 -9.27 -7.16
CA TRP A 86 -19.13 -8.06 -7.99
C TRP A 86 -19.76 -8.36 -9.36
N PRO A 87 -20.74 -7.57 -9.84
CA PRO A 87 -21.37 -7.78 -11.13
C PRO A 87 -20.34 -7.71 -12.25
N ARG A 88 -20.07 -8.86 -12.87
CA ARG A 88 -19.27 -8.90 -14.09
C ARG A 88 -20.11 -8.31 -15.21
N ASN A 89 -19.59 -7.29 -15.88
CA ASN A 89 -20.12 -6.86 -17.17
C ASN A 89 -19.99 -8.03 -18.14
N ARG A 90 -21.04 -8.85 -18.26
CA ARG A 90 -21.24 -9.78 -19.37
C ARG A 90 -21.79 -9.03 -20.57
#